data_AF-A0A7J5C225-F1
#
_entry.id   AF-A0A7J5C225-F1
#
_cell.length_a   1.000
_cell.length_b   1.000
_cell.length_c   1.000
_cell.angle_alpha   90.00
_cell.angle_beta   90.00
_cell.angle_gamma   90.00
#
_symmetry.space_group_name_H-M   'P 1'
#
loop_
_entity.id
_entity.type
_entity.pdbx_description
1 polymer ?
#
loop_
_entity_poly.entity_id
_entity_poly.type
_entity_poly.pdbx_seq_one_letter_code
_entity_poly.pdbx_strand_id
1 'polypeptide(L)'
;MPSRRRAHDDNELPRRDDVDRVTRDAGRSTRHPAADEPARLEVAAFRPGFLTSARFVAPALLVVGMLVLIPFLGTPVGRSQLERLGFGGLLGGWFVLVAAACVAAILAIAILRWVSSGTRRYARRDVLRLAAGDAVAAGAAAAFVSFLVSGGIEDVTRVLTVTFVICALFTWAMLVPLYRRGWDGVAADRGIQV
;
A
#
# COMPACT_ATOMS: atom_id res chain seq x y z
N MET A 1 0.91 -78.96 17.26
CA MET A 1 2.32 -79.40 17.46
C MET A 1 3.22 -78.70 16.45
N PRO A 2 4.49 -78.42 16.80
CA PRO A 2 5.13 -77.11 16.59
C PRO A 2 6.28 -77.12 15.56
N SER A 3 6.71 -75.94 15.09
CA SER A 3 8.15 -75.62 15.08
C SER A 3 8.43 -74.11 14.97
N ARG A 4 9.12 -73.63 16.01
CA ARG A 4 9.83 -72.34 16.10
C ARG A 4 10.97 -72.28 15.08
N ARG A 5 11.20 -71.11 14.46
CA ARG A 5 12.56 -70.59 14.11
C ARG A 5 12.46 -69.06 14.00
N ARG A 6 12.86 -68.38 15.08
CA ARG A 6 14.15 -67.68 15.27
C ARG A 6 14.13 -66.28 14.66
N ALA A 7 13.98 -65.31 15.57
CA ALA A 7 14.39 -63.93 15.39
C ALA A 7 15.85 -63.87 14.92
N HIS A 8 16.11 -63.06 13.89
CA HIS A 8 17.43 -62.53 13.63
C HIS A 8 17.35 -61.04 13.90
N ASP A 9 17.92 -60.67 15.05
CA ASP A 9 18.31 -59.30 15.39
C ASP A 9 19.38 -58.86 14.39
N ASP A 10 19.02 -57.97 13.47
CA ASP A 10 19.97 -57.17 12.70
C ASP A 10 19.93 -55.75 13.25
N ASN A 11 20.37 -55.62 14.50
CA ASN A 11 20.67 -54.32 15.11
C ASN A 11 22.15 -54.01 14.87
N GLU A 12 22.53 -53.86 13.60
CA GLU A 12 23.82 -53.29 13.22
C GLU A 12 23.78 -51.79 13.55
N LEU A 13 24.33 -51.45 14.72
CA LEU A 13 24.64 -50.07 15.05
C LEU A 13 25.56 -49.51 13.95
N PRO A 14 25.23 -48.35 13.35
CA PRO A 14 26.04 -47.76 12.30
C PRO A 14 27.47 -47.54 12.83
N ARG A 15 28.44 -48.07 12.07
CA ARG A 15 29.86 -47.96 12.36
C ARG A 15 30.22 -46.49 12.50
N ARG A 16 30.97 -46.14 13.54
CA ARG A 16 31.34 -44.76 13.91
C ARG A 16 32.01 -43.98 12.76
N ASP A 17 32.59 -44.69 11.80
CA ASP A 17 33.24 -44.12 10.61
C ASP A 17 32.25 -43.55 9.57
N ASP A 18 30.99 -43.97 9.57
CA ASP A 18 29.96 -43.43 8.67
C ASP A 18 29.40 -42.08 9.16
N VAL A 19 29.44 -41.82 10.47
CA VAL A 19 28.99 -40.54 11.04
C VAL A 19 29.93 -39.40 10.67
N ASP A 20 31.24 -39.69 10.62
CA ASP A 20 32.26 -38.71 10.20
C ASP A 20 32.22 -38.40 8.70
N ARG A 21 31.73 -39.36 7.90
CA ARG A 21 31.52 -39.18 6.45
C ARG A 21 30.27 -38.35 6.17
N VAL A 22 29.17 -38.63 6.87
CA VAL A 22 27.92 -37.85 6.77
C VAL A 22 28.13 -36.42 7.29
N THR A 23 28.90 -36.21 8.36
CA THR A 23 29.19 -34.85 8.85
C THR A 23 30.18 -34.08 7.97
N ARG A 24 31.13 -34.74 7.30
CA ARG A 24 32.00 -34.08 6.30
C ARG A 24 31.25 -33.71 5.02
N ASP A 25 30.33 -34.55 4.55
CA ASP A 25 29.53 -34.25 3.35
C ASP A 25 28.37 -33.28 3.65
N ALA A 26 27.84 -33.26 4.88
CA ALA A 26 26.92 -32.21 5.35
C ALA A 26 27.61 -30.83 5.46
N GLY A 27 28.93 -30.78 5.58
CA GLY A 27 29.71 -29.54 5.52
C GLY A 27 29.98 -29.03 4.10
N ARG A 28 29.73 -29.84 3.06
CA ARG A 28 30.15 -29.56 1.67
C ARG A 28 28.99 -29.52 0.65
N SER A 29 27.75 -29.69 1.08
CA SER A 29 26.54 -29.50 0.26
C SER A 29 25.44 -28.96 1.17
N THR A 30 25.24 -27.65 1.32
CA THR A 30 24.65 -26.76 0.32
C THR A 30 25.07 -25.31 0.55
N ARG A 31 26.22 -24.88 0.00
CA ARG A 31 26.24 -23.53 -0.59
C ARG A 31 25.34 -23.62 -1.81
N HIS A 32 24.04 -23.48 -1.58
CA HIS A 32 23.14 -23.05 -2.62
C HIS A 32 23.78 -21.75 -3.16
N PRO A 33 24.10 -21.65 -4.46
CA PRO A 33 24.53 -20.37 -4.99
C PRO A 33 23.44 -19.37 -4.59
N ALA A 34 23.85 -18.27 -3.97
CA ALA A 34 23.01 -17.14 -3.60
C ALA A 34 22.51 -16.41 -4.87
N ALA A 35 21.93 -17.18 -5.79
CA ALA A 35 21.24 -16.72 -6.96
C ALA A 35 19.79 -16.45 -6.55
N ASP A 36 19.42 -15.18 -6.66
CA ASP A 36 18.04 -14.72 -6.83
C ASP A 36 17.13 -14.69 -5.59
N GLU A 37 17.65 -14.50 -4.37
CA GLU A 37 16.77 -13.97 -3.33
C GLU A 37 16.58 -12.46 -3.57
N PRO A 38 15.37 -11.99 -3.96
CA PRO A 38 15.17 -10.58 -4.30
C PRO A 38 15.53 -9.74 -3.09
N ALA A 39 16.43 -8.77 -3.27
CA ALA A 39 16.92 -7.93 -2.19
C ALA A 39 15.75 -7.37 -1.36
N ARG A 40 15.72 -7.73 -0.08
CA ARG A 40 14.64 -7.35 0.84
C ARG A 40 15.10 -6.19 1.71
N LEU A 41 14.35 -5.10 1.69
CA LEU A 41 14.59 -3.91 2.52
C LEU A 41 13.49 -3.77 3.57
N GLU A 42 13.83 -3.21 4.71
CA GLU A 42 12.84 -2.90 5.75
C GLU A 42 11.98 -1.71 5.32
N VAL A 43 10.66 -1.78 5.51
CA VAL A 43 9.73 -0.69 5.11
C VAL A 43 10.13 0.66 5.67
N ALA A 44 10.51 0.67 6.95
CA ALA A 44 10.85 1.89 7.65
C ALA A 44 12.04 2.61 6.99
N ALA A 45 12.92 1.87 6.32
CA ALA A 45 14.10 2.44 5.68
C ALA A 45 13.78 3.22 4.39
N PHE A 46 12.83 2.75 3.57
CA PHE A 46 12.59 3.32 2.22
C PHE A 46 11.26 4.07 2.06
N ARG A 47 10.38 4.06 3.06
CA ARG A 47 9.12 4.81 3.00
C ARG A 47 9.39 6.31 2.85
N PRO A 48 8.73 7.01 1.90
CA PRO A 48 8.86 8.46 1.80
C PRO A 48 8.29 9.09 3.08
N GLY A 49 8.99 10.12 3.59
CA GLY A 49 8.54 10.88 4.75
C GLY A 49 7.07 11.33 4.61
N PHE A 50 6.33 11.35 5.73
CA PHE A 50 4.91 11.72 5.72
C PHE A 50 4.69 13.11 5.13
N LEU A 51 5.46 14.11 5.56
CA LEU A 51 5.38 15.47 5.04
C LEU A 51 5.66 15.54 3.54
N THR A 52 6.60 14.74 3.03
CA THR A 52 6.87 14.63 1.60
C THR A 52 5.65 14.08 0.87
N SER A 53 5.08 12.97 1.37
CA SER A 53 3.88 12.37 0.76
C SER A 53 2.70 13.35 0.75
N ALA A 54 2.45 14.04 1.86
CA ALA A 54 1.39 15.03 1.98
C ALA A 54 1.59 16.22 1.02
N ARG A 55 2.81 16.74 0.89
CA ARG A 55 3.14 17.86 -0.02
C ARG A 55 2.91 17.55 -1.50
N PHE A 56 2.98 16.28 -1.90
CA PHE A 56 2.69 15.86 -3.27
C PHE A 56 1.22 15.47 -3.47
N VAL A 57 0.65 14.71 -2.54
CA VAL A 57 -0.71 14.18 -2.66
C VAL A 57 -1.77 15.27 -2.46
N ALA A 58 -1.60 16.14 -1.46
CA ALA A 58 -2.59 17.17 -1.13
C ALA A 58 -2.90 18.13 -2.29
N PRO A 59 -1.91 18.81 -2.91
CA PRO A 59 -2.20 19.72 -4.01
C PRO A 59 -2.75 18.99 -5.24
N ALA A 60 -2.29 17.77 -5.51
CA ALA A 60 -2.82 16.97 -6.63
C ALA A 60 -4.31 16.66 -6.44
N LEU A 61 -4.70 16.18 -5.25
CA LEU A 61 -6.10 15.91 -4.93
C LEU A 61 -6.95 17.18 -4.92
N LEU A 62 -6.41 18.30 -4.44
CA LEU A 62 -7.12 19.58 -4.44
C LEU A 62 -7.37 20.06 -5.87
N VAL A 63 -6.35 20.07 -6.73
CA VAL A 63 -6.49 20.47 -8.14
C VAL A 63 -7.50 19.58 -8.85
N VAL A 64 -7.39 18.26 -8.71
CA VAL A 64 -8.32 17.32 -9.35
C VAL A 64 -9.74 17.52 -8.82
N GLY A 65 -9.91 17.65 -7.51
CA GLY A 65 -11.21 17.89 -6.88
C GLY A 65 -11.84 19.19 -7.38
N MET A 66 -11.06 20.25 -7.55
CA MET A 66 -11.54 21.50 -8.14
C MET A 66 -11.89 21.36 -9.63
N LEU A 67 -11.12 20.59 -10.40
CA LEU A 67 -11.41 20.36 -11.82
C LEU A 67 -12.71 19.59 -12.04
N VAL A 68 -13.12 18.73 -11.09
CA VAL A 68 -14.41 18.01 -11.14
C VAL A 68 -15.61 18.96 -11.05
N LEU A 69 -15.43 20.19 -10.55
CA LEU A 69 -16.48 21.21 -10.55
C LEU A 69 -16.94 21.55 -11.97
N ILE A 70 -16.02 21.60 -12.94
CA ILE A 70 -16.31 22.02 -14.32
C ILE A 70 -17.38 21.13 -14.98
N PRO A 71 -17.21 19.79 -15.07
CA PRO A 71 -18.25 18.93 -15.60
C PRO A 71 -19.50 18.89 -14.71
N PHE A 72 -19.37 19.06 -13.38
CA PHE A 72 -20.51 19.13 -12.47
C PHE A 72 -21.45 20.30 -12.82
N LEU A 73 -20.90 21.47 -13.16
CA LEU A 73 -21.69 22.64 -13.60
C LEU A 73 -22.51 22.37 -14.87
N GLY A 74 -22.11 21.42 -15.71
CA GLY A 74 -22.88 21.00 -16.88
C GLY A 74 -24.11 20.13 -16.55
N THR A 75 -24.16 19.54 -15.36
CA THR A 75 -25.25 18.66 -14.94
C THR A 75 -26.51 19.46 -14.55
N PRO A 76 -27.72 18.87 -14.60
CA PRO A 76 -28.94 19.53 -14.13
C PRO A 76 -28.86 19.95 -12.66
N VAL A 77 -28.21 19.13 -11.82
CA VAL A 77 -28.00 19.41 -10.39
C VAL A 77 -27.02 20.56 -10.20
N GLY A 78 -25.92 20.59 -10.95
CA GLY A 78 -24.95 21.69 -10.87
C GLY A 78 -25.55 23.03 -11.30
N ARG A 79 -26.37 23.04 -12.36
CA ARG A 79 -27.09 24.24 -12.81
C ARG A 79 -28.08 24.74 -11.77
N SER A 80 -28.88 23.86 -11.19
CA SER A 80 -29.85 24.27 -10.15
C SER A 80 -29.17 24.77 -8.88
N GLN A 81 -28.03 24.18 -8.48
CA GLN A 81 -27.23 24.68 -7.36
C GLN A 81 -26.58 26.03 -7.67
N LEU A 82 -26.11 26.23 -8.90
CA LEU A 82 -25.54 27.51 -9.35
C LEU A 82 -26.58 28.64 -9.31
N GLU A 83 -27.82 28.37 -9.73
CA GLU A 83 -28.94 29.33 -9.65
C GLU A 83 -29.32 29.67 -8.20
N ARG A 84 -29.28 28.69 -7.29
CA ARG A 84 -29.67 28.87 -5.88
C ARG A 84 -28.60 29.57 -5.03
N LEU A 85 -27.34 29.16 -5.17
CA LEU A 85 -26.23 29.61 -4.32
C LEU A 85 -25.37 30.71 -4.96
N GLY A 86 -25.53 30.92 -6.27
CA GLY A 86 -24.62 31.71 -7.07
C GLY A 86 -23.26 31.01 -7.26
N PHE A 87 -22.44 31.56 -8.17
CA PHE A 87 -21.12 30.99 -8.46
C PHE A 87 -20.19 31.01 -7.24
N GLY A 88 -20.17 32.12 -6.50
CA GLY A 88 -19.29 32.28 -5.34
C GLY A 88 -19.63 31.32 -4.19
N GLY A 89 -20.92 31.17 -3.87
CA GLY A 89 -21.38 30.24 -2.84
C GLY A 89 -21.08 28.78 -3.21
N LEU A 90 -21.32 28.42 -4.47
CA LEU A 90 -21.03 27.08 -4.98
C LEU A 90 -19.53 26.78 -4.97
N LEU A 91 -18.69 27.71 -5.45
CA LEU A 91 -17.23 27.56 -5.46
C LEU A 91 -16.68 27.42 -4.04
N GLY A 92 -17.16 28.24 -3.10
CA GLY A 92 -16.76 28.19 -1.70
C GLY A 92 -17.14 26.86 -1.03
N GLY A 93 -18.40 26.42 -1.18
CA GLY A 93 -18.85 25.13 -0.66
C GLY A 93 -18.10 23.96 -1.27
N TRP A 94 -17.84 24.00 -2.58
CA TRP A 94 -17.07 22.98 -3.27
C TRP A 94 -15.63 22.91 -2.76
N PHE A 95 -14.96 24.05 -2.60
CA PHE A 95 -13.61 24.11 -2.06
C PHE A 95 -13.54 23.52 -0.65
N VAL A 96 -14.49 23.84 0.23
CA VAL A 96 -14.55 23.28 1.59
C VAL A 96 -14.71 21.76 1.55
N LEU A 97 -15.60 21.24 0.71
CA LEU A 97 -15.79 19.80 0.52
C LEU A 97 -14.49 19.11 0.08
N VAL A 98 -13.83 19.65 -0.95
CA VAL A 98 -12.57 19.12 -1.48
C VAL A 98 -11.46 19.18 -0.44
N ALA A 99 -11.33 20.30 0.28
CA ALA A 99 -10.34 20.46 1.33
C ALA A 99 -10.55 19.45 2.48
N ALA A 100 -11.80 19.26 2.92
CA ALA A 100 -12.14 18.27 3.94
C ALA A 100 -11.80 16.83 3.48
N ALA A 101 -12.13 16.48 2.23
CA ALA A 101 -11.78 15.18 1.66
C ALA A 101 -10.25 14.97 1.58
N CYS A 102 -9.49 16.01 1.22
CA CYS A 102 -8.03 15.96 1.19
C CYS A 102 -7.44 15.74 2.60
N VAL A 103 -7.93 16.45 3.61
CA VAL A 103 -7.50 16.29 5.00
C VAL A 103 -7.80 14.86 5.47
N ALA A 104 -8.98 14.33 5.18
CA ALA A 104 -9.37 12.97 5.52
C ALA A 104 -8.45 11.92 4.87
N ALA A 105 -8.14 12.07 3.58
CA ALA A 105 -7.24 11.21 2.85
C ALA A 105 -5.83 11.18 3.47
N ILE A 106 -5.28 12.37 3.77
CA ILE A 106 -3.94 12.51 4.37
C ILE A 106 -3.91 11.92 5.77
N LEU A 107 -4.95 12.16 6.58
CA LEU A 107 -5.05 11.62 7.93
C LEU A 107 -5.14 10.09 7.92
N ALA A 108 -5.89 9.51 6.98
CA ALA A 108 -5.97 8.06 6.82
C ALA A 108 -4.59 7.44 6.50
N ILE A 109 -3.83 8.08 5.61
CA ILE A 109 -2.45 7.66 5.32
C ILE A 109 -1.57 7.78 6.57
N ALA A 110 -1.70 8.86 7.34
CA ALA A 110 -0.93 9.05 8.58
C ALA A 110 -1.23 7.94 9.60
N ILE A 111 -2.51 7.63 9.83
CA ILE A 111 -2.96 6.59 10.75
C ILE A 111 -2.44 5.23 10.29
N LEU A 112 -2.58 4.89 9.01
CA LEU A 112 -2.11 3.60 8.48
C LEU A 112 -0.60 3.45 8.65
N ARG A 113 0.16 4.53 8.49
CA ARG A 113 1.62 4.55 8.71
C ARG A 113 1.99 4.41 10.17
N TRP A 114 1.24 5.04 11.08
CA TRP A 114 1.45 4.90 12.52
C TRP A 114 1.24 3.44 12.98
N VAL A 115 0.16 2.80 12.51
CA VAL A 115 -0.15 1.40 12.83
C VAL A 115 0.84 0.42 12.20
N SER A 116 1.36 0.72 11.00
CA SER A 116 2.27 -0.18 10.26
C SER A 116 3.77 0.05 10.52
N SER A 117 4.13 0.78 11.58
CA SER A 117 5.51 1.13 11.95
C SER A 117 6.42 -0.05 12.36
N GLY A 118 5.94 -1.30 12.25
CA GLY A 118 6.76 -2.49 12.49
C GLY A 118 7.83 -2.74 11.42
N THR A 119 8.98 -3.26 11.84
CA THR A 119 10.13 -3.67 11.00
C THR A 119 9.82 -4.91 10.16
N ARG A 120 8.93 -4.78 9.18
CA ARG A 120 8.69 -5.83 8.18
C ARG A 120 9.64 -5.63 6.99
N ARG A 121 10.18 -6.74 6.48
CA ARG A 121 11.04 -6.79 5.28
C ARG A 121 10.18 -6.97 4.03
N TYR A 122 10.43 -6.17 3.00
CA TYR A 122 9.69 -6.19 1.74
C TYR A 122 10.64 -6.21 0.56
N ALA A 123 10.18 -6.80 -0.55
CA ALA A 123 10.89 -6.78 -1.82
C ALA A 123 10.36 -5.63 -2.71
N ARG A 124 11.10 -5.30 -3.77
CA ARG A 124 10.73 -4.26 -4.75
C ARG A 124 9.31 -4.43 -5.31
N ARG A 125 8.87 -5.68 -5.53
CA ARG A 125 7.51 -6.00 -6.02
C ARG A 125 6.39 -5.59 -5.05
N ASP A 126 6.70 -5.53 -3.76
CA ASP A 126 5.71 -5.23 -2.74
C ASP A 126 5.46 -3.72 -2.60
N VAL A 127 6.35 -2.89 -3.14
CA VAL A 127 6.22 -1.42 -3.18
C VAL A 127 4.86 -0.99 -3.76
N LEU A 128 4.42 -1.66 -4.82
CA LEU A 128 3.12 -1.38 -5.44
C LEU A 128 1.97 -1.74 -4.50
N ARG A 129 2.06 -2.86 -3.79
CA ARG A 129 1.01 -3.28 -2.84
C ARG A 129 0.91 -2.33 -1.65
N LEU A 130 2.03 -1.79 -1.17
CA LEU A 130 2.01 -0.76 -0.12
C LEU A 130 1.34 0.53 -0.59
N ALA A 131 1.67 1.00 -1.79
CA ALA A 131 1.01 2.17 -2.37
C ALA A 131 -0.51 1.94 -2.54
N ALA A 132 -0.95 0.70 -2.79
CA ALA A 132 -2.38 0.31 -2.84
C ALA A 132 -3.05 0.53 -1.52
N GLY A 133 -2.47 0.00 -0.46
CA GLY A 133 -3.03 0.12 0.88
C GLY A 133 -3.24 1.57 1.25
N ASP A 134 -2.22 2.41 1.08
CA ASP A 134 -2.31 3.85 1.36
C ASP A 134 -3.37 4.54 0.49
N ALA A 135 -3.44 4.21 -0.80
CA ALA A 135 -4.39 4.81 -1.74
C ALA A 135 -5.85 4.42 -1.47
N VAL A 136 -6.10 3.14 -1.18
CA VAL A 136 -7.44 2.64 -0.84
C VAL A 136 -7.92 3.23 0.47
N ALA A 137 -7.04 3.31 1.49
CA ALA A 137 -7.37 3.95 2.76
C ALA A 137 -7.70 5.45 2.57
N ALA A 138 -6.90 6.16 1.77
CA ALA A 138 -7.16 7.55 1.42
C ALA A 138 -8.51 7.74 0.72
N GLY A 139 -8.80 6.92 -0.29
CA GLY A 139 -10.06 6.95 -1.03
C GLY A 139 -11.27 6.65 -0.13
N ALA A 140 -11.16 5.66 0.76
CA ALA A 140 -12.23 5.30 1.69
C ALA A 140 -12.54 6.44 2.68
N ALA A 141 -11.50 7.06 3.24
CA ALA A 141 -11.67 8.19 4.16
C ALA A 141 -12.25 9.43 3.47
N ALA A 142 -11.78 9.75 2.25
CA ALA A 142 -12.33 10.83 1.45
C ALA A 142 -13.81 10.61 1.13
N ALA A 143 -14.18 9.40 0.68
CA ALA A 143 -15.57 9.05 0.40
C ALA A 143 -16.46 9.17 1.65
N PHE A 144 -16.00 8.66 2.79
CA PHE A 144 -16.73 8.75 4.06
C PHE A 144 -16.97 10.20 4.50
N VAL A 145 -15.94 11.05 4.46
CA VAL A 145 -16.09 12.47 4.82
C VAL A 145 -16.96 13.21 3.82
N SER A 146 -16.83 12.95 2.52
CA SER A 146 -17.71 13.53 1.51
C SER A 146 -19.17 13.17 1.74
N PHE A 147 -19.48 11.95 2.18
CA PHE A 147 -20.84 11.56 2.55
C PHE A 147 -21.35 12.34 3.77
N LEU A 148 -20.55 12.48 4.82
CA LEU A 148 -20.93 13.25 6.02
C LEU A 148 -21.23 14.72 5.69
N VAL A 149 -20.40 15.35 4.86
CA VAL A 149 -20.57 16.75 4.46
C VAL A 149 -21.77 16.93 3.51
N SER A 150 -22.06 15.91 2.69
CA SER A 150 -23.13 15.98 1.69
C SER A 150 -24.55 15.84 2.27
N GLY A 151 -24.69 15.48 3.55
CA GLY A 151 -26.00 15.47 4.22
C GLY A 151 -27.03 14.48 3.67
N GLY A 152 -26.60 13.41 2.99
CA GLY A 152 -27.50 12.37 2.46
C GLY A 152 -28.19 12.73 1.13
N ILE A 153 -27.39 12.94 0.08
CA ILE A 153 -27.87 13.17 -1.30
C ILE A 153 -28.64 11.94 -1.83
N GLU A 154 -29.64 12.13 -2.68
CA GLU A 154 -30.46 11.07 -3.29
C GLU A 154 -29.67 9.95 -3.99
N ASP A 155 -28.44 10.23 -4.45
CA ASP A 155 -27.58 9.29 -5.18
C ASP A 155 -26.26 9.00 -4.41
N VAL A 156 -26.39 8.68 -3.11
CA VAL A 156 -25.27 8.42 -2.18
C VAL A 156 -24.22 7.47 -2.77
N THR A 157 -24.67 6.36 -3.36
CA THR A 157 -23.79 5.32 -3.90
C THR A 157 -22.88 5.85 -5.01
N ARG A 158 -23.42 6.68 -5.90
CA ARG A 158 -22.64 7.28 -6.99
C ARG A 158 -21.59 8.25 -6.43
N VAL A 159 -21.97 9.12 -5.49
CA VAL A 159 -21.05 10.09 -4.86
C VAL A 159 -19.92 9.36 -4.12
N LEU A 160 -20.25 8.35 -3.33
CA LEU A 160 -19.25 7.52 -2.62
C LEU A 160 -18.30 6.83 -3.60
N THR A 161 -18.84 6.20 -4.64
CA THR A 161 -18.04 5.43 -5.61
C THR A 161 -17.11 6.34 -6.40
N VAL A 162 -17.62 7.46 -6.92
CA VAL A 162 -16.81 8.39 -7.73
C VAL A 162 -15.72 9.04 -6.88
N THR A 163 -16.05 9.51 -5.67
CA THR A 163 -15.06 10.08 -4.74
C THR A 163 -13.99 9.07 -4.37
N PHE A 164 -14.40 7.84 -4.03
CA PHE A 164 -13.47 6.75 -3.73
C PHE A 164 -12.53 6.48 -4.90
N VAL A 165 -13.07 6.25 -6.10
CA VAL A 165 -12.29 5.87 -7.29
C VAL A 165 -11.30 6.98 -7.67
N ILE A 166 -11.76 8.23 -7.75
CA ILE A 166 -10.88 9.36 -8.10
C ILE A 166 -9.79 9.52 -7.04
N CYS A 167 -10.15 9.57 -5.76
CA CYS A 167 -9.17 9.78 -4.70
C CYS A 167 -8.16 8.63 -4.62
N ALA A 168 -8.61 7.37 -4.72
CA ALA A 168 -7.73 6.22 -4.71
C ALA A 168 -6.77 6.21 -5.92
N LEU A 169 -7.26 6.43 -7.14
CA LEU A 169 -6.41 6.41 -8.34
C LEU A 169 -5.37 7.53 -8.34
N PHE A 170 -5.76 8.75 -7.97
CA PHE A 170 -4.82 9.87 -7.94
C PHE A 170 -3.81 9.75 -6.79
N THR A 171 -4.25 9.27 -5.62
CA THR A 171 -3.34 8.99 -4.50
C THR A 171 -2.33 7.91 -4.89
N TRP A 172 -2.80 6.83 -5.53
CA TRP A 172 -1.93 5.77 -6.05
C TRP A 172 -0.92 6.33 -7.06
N ALA A 173 -1.37 7.10 -8.04
CA ALA A 173 -0.52 7.68 -9.08
C ALA A 173 0.58 8.60 -8.50
N MET A 174 0.29 9.29 -7.40
CA MET A 174 1.26 10.15 -6.70
C MET A 174 2.19 9.37 -5.77
N LEU A 175 1.70 8.33 -5.10
CA LEU A 175 2.49 7.56 -4.14
C LEU A 175 3.46 6.59 -4.81
N VAL A 176 3.06 5.91 -5.89
CA VAL A 176 3.92 4.94 -6.60
C VAL A 176 5.30 5.50 -6.96
N PRO A 177 5.44 6.67 -7.63
CA PRO A 177 6.75 7.21 -7.95
C PRO A 177 7.56 7.62 -6.70
N LEU A 178 6.91 8.11 -5.65
CA LEU A 178 7.59 8.46 -4.39
C LEU A 178 8.17 7.22 -3.69
N TYR A 179 7.37 6.16 -3.62
CA TYR A 179 7.81 4.90 -3.04
C TYR A 179 8.91 4.22 -3.86
N ARG A 180 8.85 4.29 -5.19
CA ARG A 180 9.93 3.79 -6.07
C ARG A 180 11.24 4.56 -5.85
N ARG A 181 11.20 5.90 -5.85
CA ARG A 181 12.39 6.72 -5.58
C ARG A 181 13.00 6.45 -4.21
N GLY A 182 12.15 6.27 -3.19
CA GLY A 182 12.61 5.89 -1.84
C GLY A 182 13.30 4.53 -1.82
N TRP A 183 12.75 3.54 -2.52
CA TRP A 183 13.38 2.23 -2.67
C TRP A 183 14.73 2.30 -3.38
N ASP A 184 14.78 2.95 -4.54
CA ASP A 184 15.98 3.04 -5.37
C ASP A 184 17.12 3.77 -4.63
N GLY A 185 16.80 4.80 -3.85
CA GLY A 185 17.78 5.50 -3.00
C GLY A 185 18.39 4.59 -1.93
N VAL A 186 17.57 3.85 -1.17
CA VAL A 186 18.06 2.95 -0.12
C VAL A 186 18.79 1.74 -0.70
N ALA A 187 18.37 1.26 -1.88
CA ALA A 187 19.05 0.17 -2.57
C ALA A 187 20.47 0.59 -3.00
N ALA A 188 20.62 1.82 -3.54
CA ALA A 188 21.93 2.38 -3.90
C ALA A 188 22.85 2.52 -2.68
N ASP A 189 22.35 3.07 -1.57
CA ASP A 189 23.13 3.25 -0.32
C ASP A 189 23.63 1.92 0.26
N ARG A 190 22.93 0.81 -0.01
CA ARG A 190 23.28 -0.54 0.48
C ARG A 190 24.01 -1.40 -0.54
N GLY A 191 24.37 -0.84 -1.71
CA GLY A 191 25.07 -1.57 -2.77
C GLY A 191 24.24 -2.70 -3.41
N ILE A 192 22.91 -2.62 -3.31
CA ILE A 192 21.99 -3.59 -3.92
C ILE A 192 21.83 -3.19 -5.39
N GLN A 193 22.22 -4.06 -6.32
CA GLN A 193 21.94 -3.87 -7.75
C GLN A 193 20.45 -4.14 -8.02
N VAL A 194 19.78 -3.21 -8.72
CA VAL A 194 18.32 -3.10 -8.89
C VAL A 194 17.87 -3.44 -10.31
#